data_AF-A0A8H5HL25-F1
#
_entry.id   AF-A0A8H5HL25-F1
#
_cell.length_a   1.000
_cell.length_b   1.000
_cell.length_c   1.000
_cell.angle_alpha   90.00
_cell.angle_beta   90.00
_cell.angle_gamma   90.00
#
_symmetry.space_group_name_H-M   'P 1'
#
loop_
_entity.id
_entity.type
_entity.pdbx_description
1 polymer ?
#
loop_
_entity_poly.entity_id
_entity_poly.type
_entity_poly.pdbx_seq_one_letter_code
_entity_poly.pdbx_strand_id
1 'polypeptide(L)'
;MGGNQSLPKITPQDRAILDLKLQRDKLRQYQKKIQVVLDREHAIAKAHVNVGQKDRAVIALRRRKYQQSLLLKTDGQLENLEQLVSTIEFSLVEVSVLHGLKQGNEVLKEIHKEMNIETVEKLLEETTEAREYQREIGDMLSNTLTLDEEDAVQAELRELQAEQEAQPPQDLGLPTPPTTEPVAEEPSPEPQNAERAKVLVSA
;
A
#
# COMPACT_ATOMS: atom_id res chain seq x y z
N MET A 1 29.77 34.16 16.92
CA MET A 1 29.97 32.81 16.34
C MET A 1 29.06 32.68 15.14
N GLY A 2 29.60 32.88 13.93
CA GLY A 2 28.84 32.76 12.69
C GLY A 2 28.78 31.29 12.28
N GLY A 3 27.59 30.70 12.34
CA GLY A 3 27.37 29.35 11.84
C GLY A 3 27.62 29.32 10.34
N ASN A 4 28.67 28.63 9.92
CA ASN A 4 28.81 28.18 8.54
C ASN A 4 27.61 27.28 8.24
N GLN A 5 26.56 27.86 7.68
CA GLN A 5 25.48 27.10 7.05
C GLN A 5 26.15 26.29 5.95
N SER A 6 26.30 24.99 6.17
CA SER A 6 26.79 24.08 5.15
C SER A 6 25.85 24.18 3.97
N LEU A 7 26.31 24.79 2.88
CA LEU A 7 25.57 24.83 1.62
C LEU A 7 25.12 23.40 1.30
N PRO A 8 23.83 23.17 1.01
CA PRO A 8 23.34 21.84 0.68
C PRO A 8 24.17 21.30 -0.48
N LYS A 9 24.83 20.15 -0.24
CA LYS A 9 25.67 19.50 -1.25
C LYS A 9 24.75 19.01 -2.36
N ILE A 10 24.73 19.74 -3.47
CA ILE A 10 23.97 19.37 -4.67
C ILE A 10 24.47 18.00 -5.11
N THR A 11 23.58 17.01 -5.06
CA THR A 11 23.89 15.65 -5.47
C THR A 11 23.88 15.55 -7.00
N PRO A 12 24.58 14.57 -7.62
CA PRO A 12 24.50 14.35 -9.06
C PRO A 12 23.05 14.05 -9.51
N GLN A 13 22.24 13.46 -8.63
CA GLN A 13 20.81 13.20 -8.84
C GLN A 13 20.03 14.51 -8.97
N ASP A 14 20.28 15.49 -8.10
CA ASP A 14 19.63 16.80 -8.15
C ASP A 14 19.94 17.54 -9.46
N ARG A 15 21.17 17.41 -9.96
CA ARG A 15 21.56 17.98 -11.27
C ARG A 15 20.81 17.31 -12.42
N ALA A 16 20.70 15.99 -12.41
CA ALA A 16 19.95 15.26 -13.42
C ALA A 16 18.46 15.64 -13.43
N ILE A 17 17.83 15.76 -12.25
CA ILE A 17 16.43 16.20 -12.13
C ILE A 17 16.27 17.63 -12.66
N LEU A 18 17.21 18.52 -12.34
CA LEU A 18 17.20 19.89 -12.85
C LEU A 18 17.29 19.92 -14.38
N ASP A 19 18.21 19.15 -14.97
CA ASP A 19 18.38 19.09 -16.42
C ASP A 19 17.12 18.58 -17.12
N LEU A 20 16.45 17.57 -16.56
CA LEU A 20 15.17 17.05 -17.06
C LEU A 20 14.06 18.10 -16.96
N LYS A 21 13.96 18.82 -15.83
CA LYS A 21 12.99 19.91 -15.64
C LYS A 21 13.24 21.06 -16.63
N LEU A 22 14.49 21.42 -16.88
CA LEU A 22 14.88 22.41 -17.88
C LEU A 22 14.50 21.97 -19.30
N GLN A 23 14.71 20.69 -19.64
CA GLN A 23 14.29 20.14 -20.94
C GLN A 23 12.77 20.16 -21.10
N ARG A 24 12.01 19.77 -20.07
CA ARG A 24 10.55 19.87 -20.06
C ARG A 24 10.09 21.31 -20.31
N ASP A 25 10.68 22.28 -19.63
CA ASP A 25 10.29 23.69 -19.78
C ASP A 25 10.63 24.22 -21.20
N LYS A 26 11.76 23.79 -21.78
CA LYS A 26 12.11 24.09 -23.17
C LYS A 26 11.10 23.48 -24.16
N LEU A 27 10.65 22.24 -23.94
CA LEU A 27 9.62 21.62 -24.76
C LEU A 27 8.27 22.34 -24.64
N ARG A 28 7.86 22.76 -23.44
CA ARG A 28 6.65 23.60 -23.25
C ARG A 28 6.75 24.93 -24.01
N GLN A 29 7.92 25.56 -23.99
CA GLN A 29 8.13 26.78 -24.79
C GLN A 29 8.06 26.49 -26.30
N TYR A 30 8.61 25.36 -26.74
CA TYR A 30 8.56 24.94 -28.14
C TYR A 30 7.11 24.64 -28.60
N GLN A 31 6.32 23.96 -27.78
CA GLN A 31 4.90 23.69 -28.00
C GLN A 31 4.11 25.00 -28.21
N LYS A 32 4.31 26.00 -27.33
CA LYS A 32 3.69 27.32 -27.47
C LYS A 32 4.09 28.01 -28.78
N LYS A 33 5.37 27.91 -29.18
CA LYS A 33 5.85 28.49 -30.45
C LYS A 33 5.20 27.81 -31.66
N ILE A 34 5.11 26.48 -31.67
CA ILE A 34 4.45 25.73 -32.75
C ILE A 34 2.97 26.10 -32.83
N GLN A 35 2.27 26.25 -31.70
CA GLN A 35 0.86 26.61 -31.69
C GLN A 35 0.61 27.95 -32.42
N VAL A 36 1.45 28.95 -32.16
CA VAL A 36 1.37 30.25 -32.85
C VAL A 36 1.62 30.11 -34.36
N VAL A 37 2.55 29.23 -34.77
CA VAL A 37 2.80 28.95 -36.20
C VAL A 37 1.60 28.25 -36.83
N LEU A 38 0.99 27.30 -36.13
CA LEU A 38 -0.21 26.57 -36.54
C LEU A 38 -1.38 27.51 -36.82
N ASP A 39 -1.62 28.45 -35.92
CA ASP A 39 -2.69 29.45 -36.06
C ASP A 39 -2.44 30.39 -37.24
N ARG A 40 -1.17 30.79 -37.45
CA ARG A 40 -0.76 31.59 -38.62
C ARG A 40 -0.96 30.84 -39.93
N GLU A 41 -0.52 29.58 -40.01
CA GLU A 41 -0.72 28.76 -41.21
C GLU A 41 -2.20 28.51 -41.51
N HIS A 42 -3.03 28.40 -40.47
CA HIS A 42 -4.47 28.30 -40.62
C HIS A 42 -5.09 29.59 -41.18
N ALA A 43 -4.67 30.76 -40.66
CA ALA A 43 -5.11 32.06 -41.18
C ALA A 43 -4.70 32.27 -42.64
N ILE A 44 -3.46 31.91 -43.00
CA ILE A 44 -2.96 31.97 -44.39
C ILE A 44 -3.75 31.04 -45.30
N ALA A 45 -4.03 29.82 -44.86
CA ALA A 45 -4.86 28.89 -45.62
C ALA A 45 -6.27 29.46 -45.87
N LYS A 46 -6.89 30.07 -44.84
CA LYS A 46 -8.21 30.71 -44.96
C LYS A 46 -8.18 31.89 -45.94
N ALA A 47 -7.13 32.71 -45.90
CA ALA A 47 -6.96 33.81 -46.85
C ALA A 47 -6.84 33.33 -48.31
N HIS A 48 -6.05 32.28 -48.58
CA HIS A 48 -5.92 31.73 -49.93
C HIS A 48 -7.21 31.07 -50.45
N VAL A 49 -8.01 30.45 -49.57
CA VAL A 49 -9.33 29.93 -49.94
C VAL A 49 -10.28 31.05 -50.36
N ASN A 50 -10.30 32.17 -49.62
CA ASN A 50 -11.15 33.33 -49.95
C ASN A 50 -10.77 33.97 -51.30
N VAL A 51 -9.49 33.97 -51.65
CA VAL A 51 -8.98 34.52 -52.93
C VAL A 51 -9.14 33.50 -54.09
N GLY A 52 -9.61 32.28 -53.82
CA GLY A 52 -9.80 31.23 -54.84
C GLY A 52 -8.51 30.51 -55.26
N GLN A 53 -7.38 30.75 -54.59
CA GLN A 53 -6.08 30.13 -54.89
C GLN A 53 -5.94 28.76 -54.19
N LYS A 54 -6.59 27.74 -54.77
CA LYS A 54 -6.66 26.38 -54.19
C LYS A 54 -5.29 25.72 -53.99
N ASP A 55 -4.38 25.82 -54.96
CA ASP A 55 -3.08 25.16 -54.88
C ASP A 55 -2.22 25.68 -53.72
N ARG A 56 -2.25 26.99 -53.48
CA ARG A 56 -1.55 27.63 -52.35
C ARG A 56 -2.19 27.29 -51.01
N ALA A 57 -3.52 27.21 -50.95
CA ALA A 57 -4.23 26.77 -49.75
C ALA A 57 -3.84 25.33 -49.38
N VAL A 58 -3.74 24.41 -50.35
CA VAL A 58 -3.32 23.02 -50.10
C VAL A 58 -1.89 22.96 -49.55
N ILE A 59 -0.95 23.76 -50.07
CA ILE A 59 0.43 23.81 -49.55
C ILE A 59 0.45 24.29 -48.09
N ALA A 60 -0.31 25.34 -47.76
CA ALA A 60 -0.43 25.84 -46.39
C ALA A 60 -1.03 24.78 -45.44
N LEU A 61 -2.06 24.06 -45.88
CA LEU A 61 -2.66 22.96 -45.10
C LEU A 61 -1.71 21.77 -44.91
N ARG A 62 -0.86 21.45 -45.90
CA ARG A 62 0.16 20.40 -45.74
C ARG A 62 1.20 20.78 -44.69
N ARG A 63 1.68 22.04 -44.71
CA ARG A 63 2.59 22.54 -43.68
C ARG A 63 1.94 22.49 -42.29
N ARG A 64 0.68 22.91 -42.21
CA ARG A 64 -0.12 22.84 -40.98
C ARG A 64 -0.18 21.42 -40.42
N LYS A 65 -0.48 20.43 -41.28
CA LYS A 65 -0.55 19.02 -40.88
C LYS A 65 0.80 18.46 -40.41
N TYR A 66 1.89 18.90 -41.04
CA TYR A 66 3.25 18.55 -40.60
C TYR A 66 3.55 19.12 -39.20
N GLN A 67 3.23 20.39 -38.96
CA GLN A 67 3.40 21.01 -37.64
C GLN A 67 2.53 20.35 -36.56
N GLN A 68 1.30 19.93 -36.89
CA GLN A 68 0.46 19.16 -35.99
C GLN A 68 1.09 17.81 -35.62
N SER A 69 1.64 17.09 -36.60
CA SER A 69 2.34 15.82 -36.31
C SER A 69 3.55 16.05 -35.41
N LEU A 70 4.27 17.15 -35.60
CA LEU A 70 5.41 17.51 -34.77
C LEU A 70 4.96 17.85 -33.33
N LEU A 71 3.86 18.59 -33.18
CA LEU A 71 3.26 18.90 -31.88
C LEU A 71 2.87 17.62 -31.13
N LEU A 72 2.19 16.67 -31.80
CA LEU A 72 1.84 15.38 -31.18
C LEU A 72 3.07 14.58 -30.72
N LYS A 73 4.16 14.60 -31.48
CA LYS A 73 5.42 13.97 -31.08
C LYS A 73 6.03 14.67 -29.86
N THR A 74 5.99 16.00 -29.82
CA THR A 74 6.47 16.80 -28.69
C THR A 74 5.64 16.54 -27.43
N ASP A 75 4.31 16.42 -27.56
CA ASP A 75 3.43 16.11 -26.43
C ASP A 75 3.75 14.74 -25.83
N GLY A 76 3.95 13.71 -26.67
CA GLY A 76 4.38 12.39 -26.19
C GLY A 76 5.77 12.40 -25.54
N GLN A 77 6.71 13.19 -26.08
CA GLN A 77 8.02 13.37 -25.43
C GLN A 77 7.93 14.09 -24.08
N LEU A 78 7.01 15.05 -23.95
CA LEU A 78 6.78 15.78 -22.72
C LEU A 78 6.16 14.87 -21.65
N GLU A 79 5.19 14.05 -22.01
CA GLU A 79 4.60 13.04 -21.12
C GLU A 79 5.68 12.06 -20.63
N ASN A 80 6.51 11.54 -21.54
CA ASN A 80 7.62 10.64 -21.17
C ASN A 80 8.61 11.30 -20.20
N LEU A 81 8.92 12.58 -20.39
CA LEU A 81 9.80 13.32 -19.47
C LEU A 81 9.16 13.54 -18.11
N GLU A 82 7.86 13.84 -18.06
CA GLU A 82 7.13 14.01 -16.80
C GLU A 82 7.05 12.70 -16.02
N GLN A 83 6.76 11.59 -16.69
CA GLN A 83 6.82 10.24 -16.10
C GLN A 83 8.22 9.93 -15.56
N LEU A 84 9.27 10.21 -16.34
CA LEU A 84 10.65 9.92 -15.94
C LEU A 84 11.07 10.75 -14.71
N VAL A 85 10.68 12.04 -14.64
CA VAL A 85 10.92 12.87 -13.46
C VAL A 85 10.18 12.32 -12.24
N SER A 86 8.90 11.96 -12.38
CA SER A 86 8.11 11.39 -11.29
C SER A 86 8.71 10.07 -10.78
N THR A 87 9.17 9.20 -11.68
CA THR A 87 9.82 7.94 -11.31
C THR A 87 11.13 8.18 -10.54
N ILE A 88 11.96 9.13 -10.98
CA ILE A 88 13.20 9.46 -10.26
C ILE A 88 12.89 10.03 -8.86
N GLU A 89 11.92 10.94 -8.75
CA GLU A 89 11.52 11.51 -7.46
C GLU A 89 10.99 10.42 -6.51
N PHE A 90 10.22 9.46 -7.03
CA PHE A 90 9.77 8.31 -6.25
C PHE A 90 10.93 7.41 -5.80
N SER A 91 11.86 7.07 -6.70
CA SER A 91 13.04 6.27 -6.34
C SER A 91 13.93 6.94 -5.29
N LEU A 92 14.00 8.28 -5.24
CA LEU A 92 14.68 8.98 -4.15
C LEU A 92 14.00 8.78 -2.80
N VAL A 93 12.66 8.73 -2.78
CA VAL A 93 11.90 8.38 -1.58
C VAL A 93 12.15 6.93 -1.19
N GLU A 94 12.14 6.00 -2.15
CA GLU A 94 12.44 4.58 -1.90
C GLU A 94 13.82 4.39 -1.26
N VAL A 95 14.85 5.08 -1.75
CA VAL A 95 16.21 5.05 -1.15
C VAL A 95 16.17 5.55 0.29
N SER A 96 15.40 6.59 0.57
CA SER A 96 15.26 7.14 1.93
C SER A 96 14.54 6.16 2.86
N VAL A 97 13.49 5.49 2.38
CA VAL A 97 12.79 4.42 3.11
C VAL A 97 13.72 3.25 3.41
N LEU A 98 14.51 2.80 2.44
CA LEU A 98 15.51 1.76 2.63
C LEU A 98 16.56 2.14 3.69
N HIS A 99 16.98 3.40 3.72
CA HIS A 99 17.89 3.89 4.75
C HIS A 99 17.24 3.86 6.14
N GLY A 100 15.97 4.28 6.25
CA GLY A 100 15.20 4.19 7.49
C GLY A 100 15.00 2.75 7.98
N LEU A 101 14.70 1.81 7.08
CA LEU A 101 14.60 0.39 7.41
C LEU A 101 15.94 -0.18 7.88
N LYS A 102 17.06 0.23 7.28
CA LYS A 102 18.39 -0.19 7.71
C LYS A 102 18.70 0.29 9.13
N GLN A 103 18.43 1.57 9.43
CA GLN A 103 18.59 2.12 10.77
C GLN A 103 17.68 1.41 11.79
N GLY A 104 16.41 1.19 11.44
CA GLY A 104 15.49 0.43 12.29
C GLY A 104 15.98 -0.99 12.57
N ASN A 105 16.56 -1.67 11.57
CA ASN A 105 17.14 -2.99 11.75
C ASN A 105 18.38 -2.98 12.66
N GLU A 106 19.22 -1.94 12.56
CA GLU A 106 20.37 -1.73 13.45
C GLU A 106 19.90 -1.54 14.90
N VAL A 107 18.89 -0.70 15.14
CA VAL A 107 18.30 -0.51 16.47
C VAL A 107 17.67 -1.80 17.01
N LEU A 108 16.94 -2.54 16.17
CA LEU A 108 16.38 -3.84 16.57
C LEU A 108 17.47 -4.86 16.96
N LYS A 109 18.61 -4.86 16.26
CA LYS A 109 19.75 -5.71 16.63
C LYS A 109 20.36 -5.31 17.96
N GLU A 110 20.45 -4.02 18.25
CA GLU A 110 20.92 -3.54 19.55
C GLU A 110 19.96 -3.94 20.66
N ILE A 111 18.65 -3.74 20.47
CA ILE A 111 17.61 -4.19 21.41
C ILE A 111 17.68 -5.71 21.64
N HIS A 112 17.82 -6.50 20.56
CA HIS A 112 17.96 -7.97 20.68
C HIS A 112 19.27 -8.39 21.34
N LYS A 113 20.30 -7.55 21.31
CA LYS A 113 21.57 -7.81 21.99
C LYS A 113 21.49 -7.45 23.48
N GLU A 114 20.76 -6.38 23.82
CA GLU A 114 20.47 -5.98 25.21
C GLU A 114 19.46 -6.91 25.89
N MET A 115 18.48 -7.44 25.13
CA MET A 115 17.70 -8.63 25.53
C MET A 115 18.61 -9.85 25.49
N ASN A 116 19.47 -9.96 26.49
CA ASN A 116 20.51 -10.97 26.55
C ASN A 116 19.85 -12.37 26.56
N ILE A 117 20.28 -13.27 25.67
CA ILE A 117 19.77 -14.65 25.61
C ILE A 117 19.92 -15.31 26.98
N GLU A 118 20.99 -15.00 27.70
CA GLU A 118 21.26 -15.46 29.06
C GLU A 118 20.18 -15.02 30.07
N THR A 119 19.61 -13.82 29.94
CA THR A 119 18.50 -13.38 30.81
C THR A 119 17.20 -14.08 30.47
N VAL A 120 16.97 -14.41 29.19
CA VAL A 120 15.79 -15.17 28.78
C VAL A 120 15.90 -16.62 29.22
N GLU A 121 17.08 -17.24 29.06
CA GLU A 121 17.37 -18.60 29.54
C GLU A 121 17.23 -18.70 31.06
N LYS A 122 17.82 -17.77 31.83
CA LYS A 122 17.65 -17.73 33.30
C LYS A 122 16.20 -17.54 33.73
N LEU A 123 15.44 -16.66 33.09
CA LEU A 123 14.01 -16.49 33.40
C LEU A 123 13.21 -17.76 33.12
N LEU A 124 13.54 -18.49 32.06
CA LEU A 124 12.89 -19.76 31.74
C LEU A 124 13.27 -20.83 32.77
N GLU A 125 14.55 -20.94 33.15
CA GLU A 125 15.03 -21.84 34.21
C GLU A 125 14.35 -21.55 35.55
N GLU A 126 14.35 -20.30 36.01
CA GLU A 126 13.68 -19.87 37.25
C GLU A 126 12.17 -20.19 37.21
N THR A 127 11.52 -20.03 36.05
CA THR A 127 10.10 -20.37 35.88
C THR A 127 9.86 -21.88 35.92
N THR A 128 10.77 -22.68 35.36
CA THR A 128 10.67 -24.15 35.42
C THR A 128 10.91 -24.67 36.82
N GLU A 129 11.92 -24.15 37.53
CA GLU A 129 12.20 -24.51 38.93
C GLU A 129 11.04 -24.11 39.84
N ALA A 130 10.47 -22.92 39.68
CA ALA A 130 9.29 -22.49 40.46
C ALA A 130 8.07 -23.40 40.22
N ARG A 131 7.89 -23.90 39.00
CA ARG A 131 6.81 -24.87 38.68
C ARG A 131 7.08 -26.24 39.28
N GLU A 132 8.32 -26.71 39.24
CA GLU A 132 8.70 -27.98 39.87
C GLU A 132 8.54 -27.91 41.38
N TYR A 133 8.98 -26.82 42.02
CA TYR A 133 8.75 -26.58 43.44
C TYR A 133 7.27 -26.54 43.81
N GLN A 134 6.42 -25.90 43.00
CA GLN A 134 4.96 -25.93 43.20
C GLN A 134 4.39 -27.36 43.07
N ARG A 135 4.90 -28.17 42.16
CA ARG A 135 4.50 -29.58 42.04
C ARG A 135 4.96 -30.39 43.23
N GLU A 136 6.20 -30.21 43.71
CA GLU A 136 6.70 -30.87 44.90
C GLU A 136 5.87 -30.51 46.14
N ILE A 137 5.47 -29.24 46.30
CA ILE A 137 4.52 -28.84 47.35
C ILE A 137 3.18 -29.57 47.17
N GLY A 138 2.66 -29.61 45.95
CA GLY A 138 1.43 -30.34 45.62
C GLY A 138 1.51 -31.82 46.00
N ASP A 139 2.60 -32.48 45.62
CA ASP A 139 2.84 -33.89 45.88
C ASP A 139 3.01 -34.15 47.39
N MET A 140 3.77 -33.31 48.10
CA MET A 140 3.89 -33.41 49.56
C MET A 140 2.55 -33.21 50.28
N LEU A 141 1.76 -32.22 49.87
CA LEU A 141 0.42 -32.00 50.43
C LEU A 141 -0.50 -33.20 50.16
N SER A 142 -0.47 -33.76 48.95
CA SER A 142 -1.26 -34.96 48.63
C SER A 142 -0.83 -36.18 49.42
N ASN A 143 0.46 -36.32 49.75
CA ASN A 143 0.98 -37.49 50.46
C ASN A 143 0.84 -37.36 51.99
N THR A 144 0.40 -36.19 52.50
CA THR A 144 0.15 -35.94 53.94
C THR A 144 -1.31 -36.07 54.36
N LEU A 145 -2.24 -36.15 53.42
CA LEU A 145 -3.66 -36.33 53.73
C LEU A 145 -3.93 -37.79 54.08
N THR A 146 -4.67 -38.02 55.16
CA THR A 146 -5.16 -39.35 55.52
C THR A 146 -6.42 -39.70 54.73
N LEU A 147 -6.70 -40.98 54.50
CA LEU A 147 -7.87 -41.43 53.71
C LEU A 147 -9.20 -40.85 54.24
N ASP A 148 -9.32 -40.70 55.56
CA ASP A 148 -10.53 -40.12 56.19
C ASP A 148 -10.67 -38.61 55.90
N GLU A 149 -9.56 -37.88 55.76
CA GLU A 149 -9.55 -36.46 55.39
C GLU A 149 -9.82 -36.27 53.89
N GLU A 150 -9.33 -37.16 53.03
CA GLU A 150 -9.66 -37.17 51.61
C GLU A 150 -11.16 -37.38 51.37
N ASP A 151 -11.78 -38.31 52.11
CA ASP A 151 -13.22 -38.56 52.03
C ASP A 151 -14.05 -37.35 52.48
N ALA A 152 -13.60 -36.63 53.52
CA ALA A 152 -14.23 -35.40 53.99
C ALA A 152 -14.14 -34.26 52.96
N VAL A 153 -12.96 -34.06 52.35
CA VAL A 153 -12.76 -33.06 51.28
C VAL A 153 -13.59 -33.38 50.05
N GLN A 154 -13.70 -34.67 49.67
CA GLN A 154 -14.56 -35.08 48.56
C GLN A 154 -16.06 -34.89 48.85
N ALA A 155 -16.47 -35.00 50.12
CA ALA A 155 -17.84 -34.70 50.53
C ALA A 155 -18.13 -33.20 50.41
N GLU A 156 -17.23 -32.35 50.90
CA GLU A 156 -17.34 -30.89 50.78
C GLU A 156 -17.35 -30.43 49.31
N LEU A 157 -16.52 -31.03 48.46
CA LEU A 157 -16.51 -30.76 47.02
C LEU A 157 -17.85 -31.13 46.36
N ARG A 158 -18.48 -32.23 46.77
CA ARG A 158 -19.81 -32.61 46.30
C ARG A 158 -20.89 -31.63 46.75
N GLU A 159 -20.79 -31.09 47.96
CA GLU A 159 -21.70 -30.05 48.46
C GLU A 159 -21.54 -28.75 47.68
N LEU A 160 -20.30 -28.31 47.41
CA LEU A 160 -20.04 -27.12 46.59
C LEU A 160 -20.51 -27.29 45.13
N GLN A 161 -20.34 -28.48 44.56
CA GLN A 161 -20.87 -28.79 43.23
C GLN A 161 -22.40 -28.75 43.20
N ALA A 162 -23.05 -29.31 44.22
CA ALA A 162 -24.51 -29.25 44.36
C ALA A 162 -25.01 -27.82 44.57
N GLU A 163 -24.30 -26.98 45.32
CA GLU A 163 -24.59 -25.54 45.44
C GLU A 163 -24.41 -24.81 44.11
N GLN A 164 -23.39 -25.15 43.33
CA GLN A 164 -23.14 -24.55 42.02
C GLN A 164 -24.17 -24.98 40.97
N GLU A 165 -24.66 -26.23 41.01
CA GLU A 165 -25.75 -26.72 40.17
C GLU A 165 -27.14 -26.21 40.63
N ALA A 166 -27.31 -25.93 41.92
CA ALA A 166 -28.52 -25.32 42.48
C ALA A 166 -28.59 -23.80 42.25
N GLN A 167 -27.46 -23.15 41.93
CA GLN A 167 -27.46 -21.79 41.40
C GLN A 167 -28.01 -21.82 39.97
N PRO A 168 -29.06 -21.03 39.64
CA PRO A 168 -29.51 -20.93 38.26
C PRO A 168 -28.33 -20.47 37.40
N PRO A 169 -28.19 -20.95 36.15
CA PRO A 169 -27.06 -20.59 35.31
C PRO A 169 -26.91 -19.08 35.34
N GLN A 170 -25.75 -18.62 35.81
CA GLN A 170 -25.40 -17.22 35.70
C GLN A 170 -25.39 -16.95 34.21
N ASP A 171 -26.42 -16.23 33.75
CA ASP A 171 -26.50 -15.66 32.42
C ASP A 171 -25.41 -14.59 32.36
N LEU A 172 -24.16 -15.04 32.27
CA LEU A 172 -23.05 -14.24 31.82
C LEU A 172 -23.46 -13.89 30.40
N GLY A 173 -24.00 -12.68 30.25
CA GLY A 173 -24.29 -12.04 28.98
C GLY A 173 -23.02 -11.89 28.16
N LEU A 174 -22.50 -13.01 27.69
CA LEU A 174 -21.53 -13.09 26.65
C LEU A 174 -22.30 -12.71 25.39
N PRO A 175 -21.88 -11.68 24.64
CA PRO A 175 -22.49 -11.38 23.37
C PRO A 175 -22.42 -12.64 22.52
N THR A 176 -23.57 -13.07 21.99
CA THR A 176 -23.64 -14.15 21.00
C THR A 176 -22.56 -13.90 19.94
N PRO A 177 -21.63 -14.85 19.71
CA PRO A 177 -20.73 -14.73 18.58
C PRO A 177 -21.60 -14.60 17.33
N PRO A 178 -21.28 -13.68 16.39
CA PRO A 178 -22.10 -13.49 15.20
C PRO A 178 -22.21 -14.83 14.45
N THR A 179 -23.41 -15.41 14.45
CA THR A 179 -23.83 -16.44 13.49
C THR A 179 -24.06 -15.75 12.15
N THR A 180 -22.97 -15.31 11.54
CA THR A 180 -22.92 -15.13 10.10
C THR A 180 -21.94 -16.17 9.62
N GLU A 181 -22.47 -17.33 9.20
CA GLU A 181 -21.73 -18.25 8.35
C GLU A 181 -21.11 -17.42 7.21
N PRO A 182 -19.81 -17.60 6.89
CA PRO A 182 -19.29 -17.03 5.67
C PRO A 182 -20.09 -17.70 4.55
N VAL A 183 -20.93 -16.91 3.87
CA VAL A 183 -21.58 -17.33 2.64
C VAL A 183 -20.47 -17.81 1.73
N ALA A 184 -20.38 -19.12 1.56
CA ALA A 184 -19.63 -19.73 0.50
C ALA A 184 -20.16 -19.11 -0.79
N GLU A 185 -19.27 -18.40 -1.47
CA GLU A 185 -19.51 -17.82 -2.77
C GLU A 185 -19.93 -18.94 -3.73
N GLU A 186 -21.23 -19.07 -3.97
CA GLU A 186 -21.74 -19.91 -5.05
C GLU A 186 -21.17 -19.37 -6.38
N PRO A 187 -20.69 -20.25 -7.27
CA PRO A 187 -20.08 -19.85 -8.52
C PRO A 187 -21.10 -19.09 -9.38
N SER A 188 -20.72 -17.90 -9.82
CA SER A 188 -21.50 -17.04 -10.70
C SER A 188 -21.93 -17.79 -11.98
N PRO A 189 -23.21 -17.74 -12.40
CA PRO A 189 -23.55 -18.03 -13.78
C PRO A 189 -23.12 -16.86 -14.67
N GLU A 190 -22.30 -17.17 -15.67
CA GLU A 190 -21.86 -16.26 -16.73
C GLU A 190 -23.04 -15.52 -17.41
N PRO A 191 -22.87 -14.27 -17.84
CA PRO A 191 -23.89 -13.55 -18.57
C PRO A 191 -23.98 -14.07 -20.01
N GLN A 192 -24.96 -14.94 -20.27
CA GLN A 192 -25.36 -15.27 -21.64
C GLN A 192 -26.13 -14.11 -22.27
N ASN A 193 -25.37 -13.21 -22.88
CA ASN A 193 -25.62 -12.57 -24.17
C ASN A 193 -27.07 -12.61 -24.69
N ALA A 194 -27.90 -11.67 -24.23
CA ALA A 194 -29.19 -11.38 -24.82
C ALA A 194 -29.05 -10.30 -25.91
N GLU A 195 -28.46 -10.63 -27.06
CA GLU A 195 -28.70 -9.86 -28.28
C GLU A 195 -28.38 -10.69 -29.53
N ARG A 196 -29.42 -11.27 -30.13
CA ARG A 196 -29.63 -11.49 -31.58
C ARG A 196 -30.74 -12.53 -31.79
N ALA A 197 -31.91 -12.06 -32.25
CA ALA A 197 -32.49 -12.54 -33.52
C ALA A 197 -33.88 -11.95 -33.78
N LYS A 198 -33.99 -11.30 -34.95
CA LYS A 198 -35.12 -11.29 -35.88
C LYS A 198 -36.28 -10.32 -35.64
N VAL A 199 -36.05 -9.14 -36.21
CA VAL A 199 -36.90 -8.61 -37.29
C VAL A 199 -37.17 -9.69 -38.35
N LEU A 200 -38.45 -9.96 -38.63
CA LEU A 200 -39.04 -10.55 -39.84
C LEU A 200 -40.54 -10.23 -39.74
N VAL A 201 -41.01 -9.13 -40.34
CA VAL A 201 -41.71 -9.10 -41.64
C VAL A 201 -42.79 -10.20 -41.75
N SER A 202 -44.06 -9.83 -41.57
CA SER A 202 -45.18 -10.12 -42.49
C SER A 202 -46.55 -9.89 -41.81
N ALA A 203 -47.28 -8.86 -42.25
CA ALA A 203 -48.73 -8.81 -42.52
C ALA A 203 -49.17 -7.36 -42.71
#